data_AF-A0A7R6SVT4-F1
#
_entry.id   AF-A0A7R6SVT4-F1
#
_cell.length_a   1.000
_cell.length_b   1.000
_cell.length_c   1.000
_cell.angle_alpha   90.00
_cell.angle_beta   90.00
_cell.angle_gamma   90.00
#
_symmetry.space_group_name_H-M   'P 1'
#
loop_
_entity.id
_entity.type
_entity.pdbx_description
1 polymer ?
#
loop_
_entity_poly.entity_id
_entity_poly.type
_entity_poly.pdbx_seq_one_letter_code
_entity_poly.pdbx_strand_id
1 'polypeptide(L)'
;MDTDLQLEADNETIRAALLSCSEGDAVNCLSEEVFAQAKLLLVKEKITGVSIQLLGDDGYVIRQVTGKRRSELGAGEFNDRQLAVIKALEKVLRHCQQEGVKLVGYSDELVAYPAGCKDPNQASVYALDIDSSEAYTGADSNSELMKI
;
A
#
# COMPACT_ATOMS: atom_id res chain seq x y z
N MET A 1 7.02 -10.89 24.54
CA MET A 1 6.82 -12.35 24.49
C MET A 1 6.18 -12.66 23.17
N ASP A 2 6.85 -13.46 22.34
CA ASP A 2 6.36 -13.72 20.98
C ASP A 2 5.28 -14.81 21.02
N THR A 3 4.18 -14.59 20.30
CA THR A 3 3.02 -15.50 20.27
C THR A 3 2.87 -16.08 18.87
N ASP A 4 2.88 -17.41 18.75
CA ASP A 4 2.75 -18.08 17.45
C ASP A 4 1.27 -18.40 17.13
N LEU A 5 0.80 -17.92 15.98
CA LEU A 5 -0.49 -18.28 15.42
C LEU A 5 -0.35 -19.49 14.50
N GLN A 6 -1.24 -20.46 14.69
CA GLN A 6 -1.32 -21.64 13.83
C GLN A 6 -1.81 -21.30 12.41
N LEU A 7 -1.53 -22.19 11.45
CA LEU A 7 -1.77 -21.99 10.01
C LEU A 7 -3.22 -21.64 9.63
N GLU A 8 -4.19 -22.08 10.44
CA GLU A 8 -5.64 -21.90 10.22
C GLU A 8 -6.31 -21.17 11.39
N ALA A 9 -5.58 -20.30 12.10
CA ALA A 9 -6.16 -19.53 13.20
C ALA A 9 -7.36 -18.69 12.72
N ASP A 10 -8.48 -18.78 13.43
CA ASP A 10 -9.67 -18.00 13.11
C ASP A 10 -9.56 -16.55 13.62
N ASN A 11 -10.47 -15.69 13.16
CA ASN A 11 -10.45 -14.27 13.52
C ASN A 11 -10.54 -14.02 15.03
N GLU A 12 -11.25 -14.87 15.79
CA GLU A 12 -11.36 -14.71 17.26
C GLU A 12 -10.04 -15.05 17.95
N THR A 13 -9.37 -16.11 17.52
CA THR A 13 -8.07 -16.53 18.02
C THR A 13 -7.00 -15.48 17.70
N ILE A 14 -6.95 -15.01 16.46
CA ILE A 14 -6.03 -13.96 16.03
C ILE A 14 -6.25 -12.69 16.85
N ARG A 15 -7.51 -12.29 17.04
CA ARG A 15 -7.88 -11.12 17.84
C ARG A 15 -7.44 -11.27 19.29
N ALA A 16 -7.71 -12.43 19.91
CA ALA A 16 -7.33 -12.69 21.30
C ALA A 16 -5.81 -12.61 21.48
N ALA A 17 -5.03 -13.17 20.55
CA ALA A 17 -3.58 -13.11 20.56
C ALA A 17 -3.05 -11.67 20.43
N LEU A 18 -3.65 -10.85 19.57
CA LEU A 18 -3.25 -9.44 19.42
C LEU A 18 -3.56 -8.60 20.68
N LEU A 19 -4.68 -8.88 21.35
CA LEU A 19 -5.11 -8.14 22.55
C LEU A 19 -4.39 -8.58 23.83
N SER A 20 -3.83 -9.78 23.87
CA SER A 20 -3.01 -10.26 24.99
C SER A 20 -1.56 -9.77 24.94
N CYS A 21 -1.13 -9.25 23.79
CA CYS A 21 0.22 -8.70 23.59
C CYS A 21 0.41 -7.35 24.29
N SER A 22 1.59 -7.17 24.86
CA SER A 22 2.06 -5.89 25.40
C SER A 22 2.80 -5.06 24.35
N GLU A 23 3.05 -3.80 24.66
CA GLU A 23 3.85 -2.92 23.80
C GLU A 23 5.26 -3.49 23.61
N GLY A 24 5.69 -3.63 22.35
CA GLY A 24 6.94 -4.26 21.93
C GLY A 24 6.82 -5.74 21.54
N ASP A 25 5.67 -6.39 21.82
CA ASP A 25 5.49 -7.81 21.50
C ASP A 25 5.22 -8.06 20.00
N ALA A 26 5.53 -9.28 19.56
CA ALA A 26 5.28 -9.74 18.20
C ALA A 26 4.35 -10.97 18.18
N VAL A 27 3.46 -11.01 17.19
CA VAL A 27 2.64 -12.18 16.86
C VAL A 27 3.14 -12.78 15.56
N ASN A 28 3.61 -14.01 15.62
CA ASN A 28 4.15 -14.75 14.48
C ASN A 28 3.02 -15.47 13.74
N CYS A 29 2.95 -15.24 12.44
CA CYS A 29 2.00 -15.85 11.52
C CYS A 29 2.75 -16.85 10.64
N LEU A 30 2.23 -18.07 10.55
CA LEU A 30 2.85 -19.14 9.75
C LEU A 30 2.29 -19.23 8.32
N SER A 31 1.29 -18.41 7.98
CA SER A 31 0.71 -18.34 6.63
C SER A 31 0.42 -16.90 6.22
N GLU A 32 0.44 -16.64 4.91
CA GLU A 32 0.07 -15.32 4.37
C GLU A 32 -1.38 -14.97 4.67
N GLU A 33 -2.28 -15.96 4.73
CA GLU A 33 -3.68 -15.75 5.03
C GLU A 33 -3.89 -15.26 6.46
N VAL A 34 -3.28 -15.93 7.45
CA VAL A 34 -3.34 -15.51 8.86
C VAL A 34 -2.68 -14.14 9.04
N PHE A 35 -1.56 -13.89 8.36
CA PHE A 35 -0.90 -12.58 8.38
C PHE A 35 -1.80 -11.46 7.83
N ALA A 36 -2.49 -11.71 6.71
CA ALA A 36 -3.42 -10.75 6.12
C ALA A 36 -4.62 -10.47 7.04
N GLN A 37 -5.19 -11.51 7.67
CA GLN A 37 -6.28 -11.37 8.64
C GLN A 37 -5.84 -10.61 9.90
N ALA A 38 -4.68 -10.95 10.46
CA ALA A 38 -4.10 -10.25 11.61
C ALA A 38 -3.85 -8.76 11.30
N LYS A 39 -3.38 -8.45 10.09
CA LYS A 39 -3.20 -7.06 9.64
C LYS A 39 -4.52 -6.29 9.61
N LEU A 40 -5.59 -6.91 9.11
CA LEU A 40 -6.92 -6.28 9.09
C LEU A 40 -7.43 -6.01 10.49
N LEU A 41 -7.27 -6.95 11.42
CA LEU A 41 -7.68 -6.81 12.82
C LEU A 41 -6.88 -5.73 13.54
N LEU A 42 -5.55 -5.73 13.37
CA LEU A 42 -4.66 -4.73 13.95
C LEU A 42 -5.08 -3.29 13.57
N VAL A 43 -5.45 -3.07 12.31
CA VAL A 43 -5.98 -1.78 11.82
C VAL A 43 -7.39 -1.51 12.34
N LYS A 44 -8.31 -2.48 12.21
CA LYS A 44 -9.73 -2.33 12.56
C LYS A 44 -9.92 -1.99 14.05
N GLU A 45 -9.11 -2.59 14.91
CA GLU A 45 -9.18 -2.43 16.35
C GLU A 45 -8.23 -1.36 16.89
N LYS A 46 -7.45 -0.72 16.01
CA LYS A 46 -6.47 0.33 16.34
C LYS A 46 -5.48 -0.14 17.40
N ILE A 47 -5.03 -1.40 17.29
CA ILE A 47 -4.03 -1.98 18.20
C ILE A 47 -2.68 -1.34 17.84
N THR A 48 -1.99 -0.80 18.84
CA THR A 48 -0.72 -0.10 18.67
C THR A 48 0.33 -0.67 19.62
N GLY A 49 1.60 -0.52 19.28
CA GLY A 49 2.72 -1.08 20.03
C GLY A 49 2.97 -2.57 19.77
N VAL A 50 2.14 -3.25 18.99
CA VAL A 50 2.26 -4.69 18.69
C VAL A 50 2.68 -4.89 17.24
N SER A 51 3.57 -5.85 17.01
CA SER A 51 4.01 -6.28 15.69
C SER A 51 3.33 -7.58 15.27
N ILE A 52 3.02 -7.71 13.99
CA ILE A 52 2.69 -8.99 13.35
C ILE A 52 3.84 -9.35 12.41
N GLN A 53 4.28 -10.60 12.44
CA GLN A 53 5.38 -11.13 11.65
C GLN A 53 4.89 -12.31 10.81
N LEU A 54 5.31 -12.42 9.56
CA LEU A 54 5.16 -13.62 8.75
C LEU A 54 6.49 -14.37 8.82
N LEU A 55 6.46 -15.59 9.31
CA LEU A 55 7.63 -16.47 9.34
C LEU A 55 7.71 -17.28 8.04
N GLY A 56 8.93 -17.48 7.57
CA GLY A 56 9.25 -18.44 6.53
C GLY A 56 9.37 -19.86 7.06
N ASP A 57 9.47 -20.81 6.14
CA ASP A 57 9.66 -22.23 6.45
C ASP A 57 10.99 -22.50 7.20
N ASP A 58 11.94 -21.57 7.09
CA ASP A 58 13.22 -21.56 7.80
C ASP A 58 13.15 -20.93 9.20
N GLY A 59 11.96 -20.46 9.61
CA GLY A 59 11.71 -19.81 10.89
C GLY A 59 12.14 -18.34 10.95
N TYR A 60 12.62 -17.76 9.84
CA TYR A 60 12.99 -16.34 9.80
C TYR A 60 11.80 -15.45 9.44
N VAL A 61 11.82 -14.20 9.91
CA VAL A 61 10.80 -13.21 9.59
C VAL A 61 10.97 -12.75 8.13
N ILE A 62 9.98 -13.06 7.29
CA ILE A 62 9.92 -12.61 5.89
C ILE A 62 9.27 -11.23 5.79
N ARG A 63 8.28 -10.95 6.65
CA ARG A 63 7.52 -9.68 6.61
C ARG A 63 7.09 -9.29 8.02
N GLN A 64 7.13 -8.00 8.34
CA GLN A 64 6.65 -7.46 9.60
C GLN A 64 5.81 -6.20 9.40
N VAL A 65 4.73 -6.05 10.17
CA VAL A 65 3.97 -4.81 10.29
C VAL A 65 3.77 -4.50 11.76
N THR A 66 4.02 -3.26 12.16
CA THR A 66 3.81 -2.79 13.54
C THR A 66 2.67 -1.79 13.58
N GLY A 67 1.73 -1.98 14.49
CA GLY A 67 0.72 -0.97 14.78
C GLY A 67 1.37 0.22 15.46
N LYS A 68 1.46 1.37 14.79
CA LYS A 68 2.00 2.61 15.37
C LYS A 68 0.89 3.56 15.78
N ARG A 69 1.11 4.33 16.84
CA ARG A 69 0.22 5.45 17.16
C ARG A 69 0.42 6.57 16.15
N ARG A 70 -0.62 7.37 15.95
CA ARG A 70 -0.57 8.55 15.07
C ARG A 70 0.53 9.55 15.47
N SER A 71 0.82 9.65 16.77
CA SER A 71 1.90 10.48 17.32
C SER A 71 3.31 9.96 17.01
N GLU A 72 3.43 8.70 16.57
CA GLU A 72 4.69 8.01 16.24
C GLU A 72 4.93 7.93 14.72
N LEU A 73 3.98 8.41 13.91
CA LEU A 73 4.18 8.54 12.47
C LEU A 73 5.25 9.61 12.25
N GLY A 74 6.42 9.18 11.74
CA GLY A 74 7.51 10.09 11.40
C GLY A 74 7.13 11.03 10.25
N ALA A 75 7.92 12.09 10.07
CA ALA A 75 7.85 12.92 8.88
C ALA A 75 8.17 12.05 7.65
N GLY A 76 7.15 11.65 6.88
CA GLY A 76 7.30 10.80 5.70
C GLY A 76 6.17 9.80 5.47
N GLU A 77 5.33 9.50 6.48
CA GLU A 77 4.16 8.62 6.30
C GLU A 77 2.91 9.42 5.88
N PHE A 78 2.10 8.87 4.97
CA PHE A 78 0.84 9.50 4.56
C PHE A 78 -0.15 9.56 5.72
N ASN A 79 -0.73 10.74 5.97
CA ASN A 79 -1.80 10.90 6.95
C ASN A 79 -3.16 10.40 6.41
N ASP A 80 -4.15 10.26 7.29
CA ASP A 80 -5.51 9.77 6.94
C ASP A 80 -6.15 10.51 5.76
N ARG A 81 -5.95 11.84 5.68
CA ARG A 81 -6.51 12.65 4.59
C ARG A 81 -5.80 12.33 3.28
N GLN A 82 -4.48 12.23 3.29
CA GLN A 82 -3.68 11.83 2.12
C GLN A 82 -4.02 10.40 1.67
N LEU A 83 -4.17 9.45 2.60
CA LEU A 83 -4.62 8.08 2.31
C LEU A 83 -6.03 8.04 1.71
N ALA A 84 -6.94 8.89 2.19
CA ALA A 84 -8.28 8.99 1.61
C ALA A 84 -8.24 9.51 0.17
N VAL A 85 -7.36 10.47 -0.14
CA VAL A 85 -7.13 10.96 -1.50
C VAL A 85 -6.57 9.85 -2.40
N ILE A 86 -5.58 9.08 -1.93
CA ILE A 86 -5.03 7.94 -2.67
C ILE A 86 -6.14 6.92 -3.00
N LYS A 87 -6.99 6.57 -2.03
CA LYS A 87 -8.13 5.65 -2.27
C LYS A 87 -9.15 6.20 -3.26
N ALA A 88 -9.36 7.51 -3.29
CA ALA A 88 -10.21 8.14 -4.29
C ALA A 88 -9.57 8.06 -5.68
N LEU A 89 -8.27 8.35 -5.78
CA LEU A 89 -7.50 8.21 -7.02
C LEU A 89 -7.54 6.78 -7.56
N GLU A 90 -7.33 5.76 -6.72
CA GLU A 90 -7.46 4.34 -7.10
C GLU A 90 -8.83 4.00 -7.69
N LYS A 91 -9.91 4.56 -7.13
CA LYS A 91 -11.26 4.39 -7.68
C LYS A 91 -11.37 5.03 -9.06
N VAL A 92 -10.85 6.24 -9.25
CA VAL A 92 -10.84 6.91 -10.56
C VAL A 92 -10.06 6.10 -11.58
N LEU A 93 -8.86 5.61 -11.24
CA LEU A 93 -8.05 4.76 -12.11
C LEU A 93 -8.79 3.48 -12.54
N ARG A 94 -9.55 2.87 -11.63
CA ARG A 94 -10.41 1.73 -11.95
C ARG A 94 -11.51 2.11 -12.95
N HIS A 95 -12.14 3.27 -12.80
CA HIS A 95 -13.15 3.73 -13.75
C HIS A 95 -12.52 4.00 -15.12
N CYS A 96 -11.32 4.59 -15.18
CA CYS A 96 -10.58 4.73 -16.43
C CYS A 96 -10.40 3.39 -17.12
N GLN A 97 -9.97 2.35 -16.40
CA GLN A 97 -9.82 1.01 -16.96
C GLN A 97 -11.15 0.45 -17.51
N GLN A 98 -12.25 0.61 -16.75
CA GLN A 98 -13.57 0.11 -17.14
C GLN A 98 -14.11 0.80 -18.40
N GLU A 99 -13.86 2.10 -18.54
CA GLU A 99 -14.28 2.90 -19.69
C GLU A 99 -13.28 2.85 -20.86
N GLY A 100 -12.24 2.00 -20.78
CA GLY A 100 -11.26 1.87 -21.84
C GLY A 100 -10.39 3.11 -22.03
N VAL A 101 -10.09 3.83 -20.94
CA VAL A 101 -9.13 4.93 -20.89
C VAL A 101 -7.81 4.42 -20.33
N LYS A 102 -6.72 4.64 -21.08
CA LYS A 102 -5.36 4.31 -20.65
C LYS A 102 -4.60 5.58 -20.32
N LEU A 103 -3.91 5.56 -19.19
CA LEU A 103 -3.03 6.65 -18.75
C LEU A 103 -1.57 6.27 -19.01
N VAL A 104 -0.79 7.19 -19.56
CA VAL A 104 0.65 7.03 -19.77
C VAL A 104 1.36 8.28 -19.28
N GLY A 105 2.33 8.07 -18.41
CA GLY A 105 3.23 9.10 -17.93
C GLY A 105 4.45 9.22 -18.83
N TYR A 106 4.73 10.43 -19.29
CA TYR A 106 5.99 10.87 -19.86
C TYR A 106 6.79 11.65 -18.80
N SER A 107 8.03 12.03 -19.12
CA SER A 107 8.96 12.63 -18.17
C SER A 107 8.40 13.89 -17.48
N ASP A 108 7.58 14.66 -18.17
CA ASP A 108 7.00 15.94 -17.73
C ASP A 108 5.46 15.95 -17.76
N GLU A 109 4.82 15.01 -18.42
CA GLU A 109 3.39 15.05 -18.72
C GLU A 109 2.70 13.73 -18.40
N LEU A 110 1.43 13.79 -18.00
CA LEU A 110 0.55 12.63 -17.89
C LEU A 110 -0.52 12.75 -18.97
N VAL A 111 -0.63 11.75 -19.83
CA VAL A 111 -1.61 11.76 -20.93
C VAL A 111 -2.61 10.61 -20.81
N ALA A 112 -3.80 10.81 -21.35
CA ALA A 112 -4.82 9.80 -21.53
C ALA A 112 -5.04 9.49 -23.01
N TYR A 113 -5.33 8.23 -23.35
CA TYR A 113 -5.78 7.84 -24.69
C TYR A 113 -6.71 6.62 -24.66
N PRO A 114 -7.48 6.36 -25.73
CA PRO A 114 -8.36 5.19 -25.80
C PRO A 114 -7.57 3.87 -25.80
N ALA A 115 -7.89 2.96 -24.87
CA ALA A 115 -7.22 1.67 -24.70
C ALA A 115 -7.31 0.75 -25.94
N GLY A 116 -8.29 0.99 -26.83
CA GLY A 116 -8.40 0.29 -28.11
C GLY A 116 -7.37 0.71 -29.16
N CYS A 117 -6.59 1.77 -28.91
CA CYS A 117 -5.53 2.22 -29.81
C CYS A 117 -4.33 1.25 -29.73
N LYS A 118 -4.13 0.46 -30.79
CA LYS A 118 -3.08 -0.58 -30.85
C LYS A 118 -1.71 -0.06 -31.27
N ASP A 119 -1.66 1.12 -31.88
CA ASP A 119 -0.41 1.71 -32.36
C ASP A 119 -0.01 2.89 -31.45
N PRO A 120 1.04 2.72 -30.62
CA PRO A 120 1.55 3.81 -29.79
C PRO A 120 2.09 5.00 -30.61
N ASN A 121 2.43 4.83 -31.89
CA ASN A 121 2.81 5.97 -32.75
C ASN A 121 1.61 6.82 -33.16
N GLN A 122 0.39 6.23 -33.18
CA GLN A 122 -0.86 6.98 -33.36
C GLN A 122 -1.39 7.56 -32.05
N ALA A 123 -0.87 7.09 -30.90
CA ALA A 123 -1.32 7.55 -29.60
C ALA A 123 -1.11 9.05 -29.39
N SER A 124 -0.12 9.68 -30.04
CA SER A 124 0.10 11.13 -29.97
C SER A 124 -1.08 11.95 -30.52
N VAL A 125 -1.79 11.45 -31.53
CA VAL A 125 -2.94 12.15 -32.15
C VAL A 125 -4.18 12.11 -31.25
N TYR A 126 -4.29 11.06 -30.44
CA TYR A 126 -5.41 10.83 -29.52
C TYR A 126 -5.04 11.04 -28.06
N ALA A 127 -3.81 11.50 -27.80
CA ALA A 127 -3.34 11.82 -26.47
C ALA A 127 -4.02 13.11 -26.01
N LEU A 128 -4.60 13.04 -24.82
CA LEU A 128 -5.14 14.19 -24.12
C LEU A 128 -4.30 14.41 -22.87
N ASP A 129 -3.71 15.59 -22.76
CA ASP A 129 -2.97 15.99 -21.57
C ASP A 129 -3.91 16.04 -20.37
N ILE A 130 -3.46 15.45 -19.28
CA ILE A 130 -4.14 15.51 -18.00
C ILE A 130 -3.50 16.62 -17.19
N ASP A 131 -4.30 17.62 -16.85
CA ASP A 131 -3.94 18.58 -15.81
C ASP A 131 -3.81 17.82 -14.47
N SER A 132 -2.57 17.64 -14.04
CA SER A 132 -2.23 16.97 -12.80
C SER A 132 -2.13 17.94 -11.61
N SER A 133 -2.31 19.25 -11.84
CA SER A 133 -2.20 20.31 -10.83
C SER A 133 -0.95 20.15 -9.94
N GLU A 134 0.18 19.79 -10.57
CA GLU A 134 1.50 19.54 -9.95
C GLU A 134 1.59 18.27 -9.09
N ALA A 135 0.53 17.48 -8.98
CA ALA A 135 0.53 16.23 -8.22
C ALA A 135 1.24 15.07 -8.94
N TYR A 136 1.56 15.24 -10.23
CA TYR A 136 2.34 14.28 -11.03
C TYR A 136 3.70 14.84 -11.38
N THR A 137 4.73 14.00 -11.27
CA THR A 137 6.09 14.30 -11.74
C THR A 137 6.67 12.99 -12.27
N GLY A 138 7.24 13.02 -13.48
CA GLY A 138 7.93 11.86 -14.03
C GLY A 138 9.17 11.50 -13.22
N ALA A 139 9.55 10.23 -13.21
CA ALA A 139 10.72 9.77 -12.44
C ALA A 139 12.03 10.43 -12.92
N ASP A 140 12.12 10.76 -14.21
CA ASP A 140 13.32 11.33 -14.83
C ASP A 140 13.36 12.86 -14.83
N SER A 141 12.30 13.56 -14.44
CA SER A 141 12.28 15.03 -14.40
C SER A 141 13.07 15.62 -13.22
N ASN A 142 13.49 14.79 -12.25
CA ASN A 142 14.16 15.25 -11.04
C ASN A 142 15.66 14.88 -11.01
N SER A 143 16.44 15.52 -11.89
CA SER A 143 17.91 15.41 -11.98
C SER A 143 18.67 15.94 -10.74
N GLU A 144 17.99 16.59 -9.79
CA GLU A 144 18.65 17.22 -8.63
C GLU A 144 19.02 16.27 -7.47
N LEU A 145 18.64 14.99 -7.53
CA LEU A 145 18.97 13.98 -6.50
C LEU A 145 20.33 13.28 -6.67
N MET A 146 21.15 13.68 -7.67
CA MET A 146 22.49 13.10 -7.92
C MET A 146 23.68 13.95 -7.41
N LYS A 147 23.50 14.81 -6.41
CA LYS A 147 24.64 15.42 -5.70
C LYS A 147 24.96 14.59 -4.45
N ILE A 148 25.84 13.61 -4.64
CA ILE A 148 26.59 12.91 -3.59
C ILE A 148 27.47 13.92 -2.84
#